data_AF-A0A1Y5TCL0-F1
#
_entry.id   AF-A0A1Y5TCL0-F1
#
_cell.length_a   1.000
_cell.length_b   1.000
_cell.length_c   1.000
_cell.angle_alpha   90.00
_cell.angle_beta   90.00
_cell.angle_gamma   90.00
#
_symmetry.space_group_name_H-M   'P 1'
#
loop_
_entity.id
_entity.type
_entity.pdbx_description
1 polymer ?
#
loop_
_entity_poly.entity_id
_entity_poly.type
_entity_poly.pdbx_seq_one_letter_code
_entity_poly.pdbx_strand_id
1 'polypeptide(L)'
;MTVPNPAADALGITELKGQVATLTDLVRQLLTDVRPMEYTVAQVAAELRVSERTVKRRMDKLKAQGKIAPGARTIPRDLIDKMG
;
A
#
# COMPACT_ATOMS: atom_id res chain seq x y z
N MET A 1 -36.77 22.12 28.44
CA MET A 1 -36.54 20.80 27.82
C MET A 1 -36.57 21.00 26.31
N THR A 2 -35.41 20.98 25.65
CA THR A 2 -35.35 20.99 24.18
C THR A 2 -35.75 19.62 23.66
N VAL A 3 -36.80 19.58 22.85
CA VAL A 3 -37.25 18.34 22.20
C VAL A 3 -36.24 18.03 21.09
N PRO A 4 -35.60 16.84 21.05
CA PRO A 4 -34.73 16.48 19.95
C PRO A 4 -35.54 16.49 18.64
N ASN A 5 -34.97 17.08 17.59
CA ASN A 5 -35.60 17.17 16.28
C ASN A 5 -35.15 15.98 15.40
N PRO A 6 -35.94 14.90 15.31
CA PRO A 6 -35.54 13.66 14.62
C PRO A 6 -35.30 13.86 13.11
N ALA A 7 -35.90 14.90 12.51
CA ALA A 7 -35.66 15.23 11.11
C ALA A 7 -34.26 15.83 10.88
N ALA A 8 -33.77 16.65 11.82
CA ALA A 8 -32.41 17.19 11.78
C ALA A 8 -31.36 16.08 11.99
N ASP A 9 -31.65 15.14 12.90
CA ASP A 9 -30.79 13.99 13.16
C ASP A 9 -30.74 13.03 11.95
N ALA A 10 -31.87 12.78 11.28
CA ALA A 10 -31.93 11.95 10.08
C ALA A 10 -31.17 12.57 8.89
N LEU A 11 -31.22 13.89 8.72
CA LEU A 11 -30.44 14.62 7.72
C LEU A 11 -28.94 14.55 8.02
N GLY A 12 -28.53 14.74 9.28
CA GLY A 12 -27.15 14.60 9.71
C GLY A 12 -26.59 13.20 9.47
N ILE A 13 -27.36 12.15 9.76
CA ILE A 13 -26.97 10.77 9.50
C ILE A 13 -26.85 10.49 8.00
N THR A 14 -27.70 11.10 7.17
CA THR A 14 -27.68 10.92 5.71
C THR A 14 -26.44 11.57 5.10
N GLU A 15 -26.11 12.77 5.53
CA GLU A 15 -24.90 13.49 5.12
C GLU A 15 -23.62 12.72 5.50
N LEU A 16 -23.54 12.24 6.75
CA LEU A 16 -22.39 11.45 7.21
C LEU A 16 -22.21 10.16 6.41
N LYS A 17 -23.30 9.48 6.04
CA LYS A 17 -23.24 8.29 5.17
C LYS A 17 -22.70 8.62 3.79
N GLY A 18 -23.11 9.76 3.21
CA GLY A 18 -22.59 10.26 1.95
C GLY A 18 -21.07 10.48 2.01
N GLN A 19 -20.61 11.18 3.05
CA GLN A 19 -19.19 11.45 3.27
C GLN A 19 -18.36 10.17 3.44
N VAL A 20 -18.85 9.19 4.21
CA VAL A 20 -18.17 7.89 4.38
C VAL A 20 -18.07 7.12 3.06
N ALA A 21 -19.11 7.15 2.22
CA ALA A 21 -19.08 6.52 0.91
C ALA A 21 -18.02 7.16 0.01
N THR A 22 -17.97 8.49 -0.06
CA THR A 22 -16.95 9.23 -0.81
C THR A 22 -15.53 8.93 -0.32
N LEU A 23 -15.32 8.92 1.00
CA LEU A 23 -14.01 8.56 1.58
C LEU A 23 -13.61 7.13 1.26
N THR A 24 -14.57 6.19 1.27
CA THR A 24 -14.31 4.78 0.94
C THR A 24 -13.85 4.64 -0.51
N ASP A 25 -14.49 5.34 -1.44
CA ASP A 25 -14.11 5.28 -2.86
C ASP A 25 -12.77 5.97 -3.12
N LEU A 26 -12.47 7.09 -2.45
CA LEU A 26 -11.15 7.72 -2.50
C LEU A 26 -10.05 6.79 -1.98
N VAL A 27 -10.28 6.09 -0.87
CA VAL A 27 -9.32 5.12 -0.34
C VAL A 27 -9.10 3.96 -1.32
N ARG A 28 -10.15 3.44 -1.95
CA ARG A 28 -10.02 2.41 -2.99
C ARG A 28 -9.22 2.90 -4.20
N GLN A 29 -9.43 4.14 -4.61
CA GLN A 29 -8.71 4.74 -5.73
C GLN A 29 -7.24 4.93 -5.37
N LEU A 30 -6.93 5.46 -4.19
CA LEU A 30 -5.56 5.57 -3.68
C LEU A 30 -4.87 4.20 -3.58
N LEU A 31 -5.55 3.16 -3.11
CA LEU A 31 -5.00 1.80 -3.09
C LEU A 31 -4.74 1.23 -4.48
N THR A 32 -5.47 1.69 -5.50
CA THR A 32 -5.27 1.30 -6.90
C THR A 32 -4.12 2.07 -7.54
N ASP A 33 -3.99 3.36 -7.22
CA ASP A 33 -2.97 4.26 -7.74
C ASP A 33 -1.60 4.04 -7.08
N VAL A 34 -1.58 3.53 -5.84
CA VAL A 34 -0.41 2.91 -5.23
C VAL A 34 -0.20 1.54 -5.89
N ARG A 35 0.07 1.53 -7.21
CA ARG A 35 0.77 0.40 -7.80
C ARG A 35 2.07 0.24 -7.03
N PRO A 36 2.37 -0.94 -6.48
CA PRO A 36 3.68 -1.15 -5.89
C PRO A 36 4.69 -0.87 -6.99
N MET A 37 5.53 0.15 -6.81
CA MET A 37 6.70 0.32 -7.64
C MET A 37 7.55 -0.91 -7.38
N GLU A 38 7.42 -1.88 -8.26
CA GLU A 38 8.09 -3.16 -8.23
C GLU A 38 9.39 -3.00 -9.01
N TYR A 39 10.51 -3.13 -8.31
CA TYR A 39 11.83 -2.96 -8.92
C TYR A 39 12.41 -4.31 -9.30
N THR A 40 13.03 -4.37 -10.47
CA THR A 40 13.85 -5.50 -10.87
C THR A 40 15.14 -5.54 -10.04
N VAL A 41 15.74 -6.73 -9.95
CA VAL A 41 17.04 -6.93 -9.28
C VAL A 41 18.11 -5.95 -9.77
N ALA A 42 18.15 -5.68 -11.08
CA ALA A 42 19.12 -4.75 -11.67
C ALA A 42 18.90 -3.30 -11.22
N GLN A 43 17.65 -2.85 -11.14
CA GLN A 43 17.33 -1.50 -10.65
C GLN A 43 17.71 -1.34 -9.18
N VAL A 44 17.39 -2.33 -8.34
CA VAL A 44 17.78 -2.33 -6.92
C VAL A 44 19.30 -2.36 -6.74
N ALA A 45 20.01 -3.13 -7.57
CA ALA A 45 21.47 -3.20 -7.54
C ALA A 45 22.11 -1.84 -7.87
N ALA A 46 21.61 -1.17 -8.91
CA ALA A 46 22.06 0.17 -9.28
C ALA A 46 21.78 1.20 -8.18
N GLU A 47 20.58 1.16 -7.60
CA GLU A 47 20.16 2.10 -6.56
C GLU A 47 20.96 1.96 -5.26
N LEU A 48 21.13 0.73 -4.77
CA LEU A 48 21.88 0.45 -3.54
C LEU A 48 23.40 0.39 -3.77
N ARG A 49 23.87 0.57 -5.01
CA ARG A 49 25.28 0.44 -5.42
C ARG A 49 25.91 -0.89 -4.96
N VAL A 50 25.17 -1.98 -5.08
CA VAL A 50 25.62 -3.35 -4.76
C VAL A 50 25.51 -4.26 -5.98
N SER A 51 26.14 -5.44 -5.92
CA SER A 51 25.99 -6.43 -6.99
C SER A 51 24.57 -7.01 -7.07
N GLU A 52 24.12 -7.36 -8.28
CA GLU A 52 22.86 -8.10 -8.47
C GLU A 52 22.83 -9.42 -7.68
N ARG A 53 23.99 -10.06 -7.47
CA ARG A 53 24.09 -11.28 -6.68
C ARG A 53 23.72 -11.04 -5.21
N THR A 54 24.14 -9.91 -4.65
CA THR A 54 23.76 -9.47 -3.30
C THR A 54 22.26 -9.25 -3.21
N VAL A 55 21.68 -8.59 -4.21
CA VAL A 55 20.23 -8.36 -4.28
C VAL A 55 19.45 -9.66 -4.40
N LYS A 56 19.85 -10.59 -5.30
CA LYS A 56 19.24 -11.92 -5.42
C LYS A 56 19.24 -12.67 -4.10
N ARG A 57 20.38 -12.69 -3.38
CA ARG A 57 20.47 -13.34 -2.07
C ARG A 57 19.52 -12.70 -1.04
N ARG A 58 19.36 -11.38 -1.06
CA ARG A 58 18.39 -10.68 -0.19
C ARG A 58 16.95 -10.98 -0.61
N MET A 59 16.67 -11.06 -1.91
CA MET A 59 15.38 -11.45 -2.44
C MET A 59 15.00 -12.87 -2.02
N ASP A 60 15.92 -13.83 -2.06
CA ASP A 60 15.70 -15.20 -1.59
C ASP A 60 15.35 -15.24 -0.09
N LYS A 61 16.00 -14.39 0.72
CA LYS A 61 15.63 -14.24 2.14
C LYS A 61 14.22 -13.66 2.31
N LEU A 62 13.82 -12.69 1.50
CA LEU A 62 12.46 -12.14 1.55
C LEU A 62 11.41 -13.20 1.16
N LYS A 63 11.71 -14.04 0.16
CA LYS A 63 10.87 -15.20 -0.21
C LYS A 63 10.75 -16.19 0.94
N ALA A 64 11.87 -16.54 1.57
CA ALA A 64 11.89 -17.46 2.71
C ALA A 64 11.13 -16.89 3.93
N GLN A 65 11.08 -15.57 4.09
CA GLN A 65 10.32 -14.89 5.14
C GLN A 65 8.83 -14.71 4.81
N GLY A 66 8.38 -15.12 3.62
CA GLY A 66 7.00 -14.90 3.16
C GLY A 66 6.66 -13.43 2.89
N LYS A 67 7.66 -12.55 2.80
CA LYS A 67 7.46 -11.12 2.53
C LYS A 67 7.17 -10.83 1.05
N ILE A 68 7.62 -11.72 0.17
CA ILE A 68 7.31 -11.69 -1.27
C ILE A 68 7.03 -13.11 -1.76
N ALA A 69 6.28 -13.24 -2.85
CA ALA A 69 5.94 -14.54 -3.42
C ALA A 69 7.19 -15.33 -3.86
N PRO A 70 7.20 -16.68 -3.74
CA PRO A 70 8.34 -17.51 -4.18
C PRO A 70 8.71 -17.29 -5.65
N GLY A 71 7.70 -17.06 -6.50
CA GLY A 71 7.85 -16.77 -7.93
C GLY A 71 8.09 -15.29 -8.27
N ALA A 72 8.15 -14.39 -7.27
CA ALA A 72 8.35 -12.97 -7.52
C ALA A 72 9.65 -12.74 -8.32
N ARG A 73 9.56 -11.85 -9.32
CA ARG A 73 10.67 -11.39 -10.17
C ARG A 73 11.11 -9.95 -9.83
N THR A 74 10.36 -9.32 -8.95
CA THR A 74 10.47 -7.92 -8.57
C THR A 74 10.47 -7.79 -7.05
N ILE A 75 10.97 -6.66 -6.57
CA ILE A 75 11.07 -6.30 -5.15
C ILE A 75 10.21 -5.05 -4.92
N PRO A 76 9.22 -5.11 -4.03
CA PRO A 76 8.46 -3.93 -3.61
C PRO A 76 9.36 -2.81 -3.06
N ARG A 77 9.05 -1.56 -3.42
CA ARG A 77 9.81 -0.37 -2.98
C ARG A 77 10.07 -0.32 -1.47
N ASP A 78 9.06 -0.59 -0.67
CA ASP A 78 9.12 -0.54 0.80
C ASP A 78 10.12 -1.54 1.41
N LEU A 79 10.47 -2.59 0.67
CA LEU A 79 11.47 -3.58 1.08
C LEU A 79 12.88 -3.18 0.65
N ILE A 80 13.03 -2.33 -0.37
CA ILE A 80 14.32 -1.81 -0.85
C ILE A 80 14.88 -0.81 0.15
N ASP A 81 14.04 0.08 0.69
CA ASP A 81 14.46 1.08 1.66
C ASP A 81 14.99 0.44 2.96
N LYS A 82 14.58 -0.81 3.26
CA LYS A 82 15.07 -1.61 4.40
C LYS A 82 16.37 -2.38 4.11
N MET A 83 16.88 -2.31 2.87
CA MET A 83 18.08 -3.00 2.42
C MET A 83 19.31 -2.08 2.29
N GLY A 84 19.11 -0.77 2.13
CA GLY A 84 20.18 0.23 2.22
C GLY A 84 20.74 0.29 3.63
#